data_AF-A0A8H6YDH2-F1
#
_entry.id   AF-A0A8H6YDH2-F1
#
_cell.length_a   1.000
_cell.length_b   1.000
_cell.length_c   1.000
_cell.angle_alpha   90.00
_cell.angle_beta   90.00
_cell.angle_gamma   90.00
#
_symmetry.space_group_name_H-M   'P 1'
#
loop_
_entity.id
_entity.type
_entity.pdbx_description
1 polymer ?
#
loop_
_entity_poly.entity_id
_entity_poly.type
_entity_poly.pdbx_seq_one_letter_code
_entity_poly.pdbx_strand_id
1 'polypeptide(L)'
;MFFTFRTKMVLAAALYTATASANLFECNSDQHAFPPKDGFFVVHYTSARDSSFNGGTPWIRICKPDGNIWTDVNPLGVSCDADTSVSFSTAKTGLNHPFVVTNGNGCNKGSSNLNGASMTYHGQTAVLQASNGLCGPRDNGISCQFALD
;
A
#
# COMPACT_ATOMS: atom_id res chain seq x y z
N MET A 1 9.62 -5.09 69.92
CA MET A 1 10.58 -5.49 68.86
C MET A 1 9.79 -5.59 67.57
N PHE A 2 10.00 -4.64 66.65
CA PHE A 2 9.25 -4.51 65.40
C PHE A 2 9.78 -5.50 64.36
N PHE A 3 8.91 -6.26 63.68
CA PHE A 3 9.26 -6.93 62.43
C PHE A 3 8.15 -6.76 61.39
N THR A 4 8.40 -5.82 60.49
CA THR A 4 7.61 -5.50 59.30
C THR A 4 8.02 -6.46 58.18
N PHE A 5 7.14 -7.35 57.75
CA PHE A 5 7.35 -8.11 56.50
C PHE A 5 6.62 -7.42 55.35
N ARG A 6 7.40 -6.77 54.47
CA ARG A 6 6.95 -6.21 53.19
C ARG A 6 6.89 -7.35 52.16
N THR A 7 5.69 -7.86 51.87
CA THR A 7 5.49 -8.80 50.76
C THR A 7 5.51 -8.01 49.44
N LYS A 8 6.58 -8.17 48.67
CA LYS A 8 6.70 -7.60 47.32
C LYS A 8 5.84 -8.40 46.35
N MET A 9 4.77 -7.81 45.84
CA MET A 9 4.10 -8.29 44.62
C MET A 9 5.11 -8.19 43.47
N VAL A 10 5.53 -9.33 42.93
CA VAL A 10 6.22 -9.40 41.64
C VAL A 10 5.13 -9.51 40.58
N LEU A 11 4.77 -8.38 39.99
CA LEU A 11 3.90 -8.33 38.81
C LEU A 11 4.74 -8.80 37.62
N ALA A 12 4.61 -10.07 37.26
CA ALA A 12 5.16 -10.61 36.03
C ALA A 12 4.38 -9.98 34.85
N ALA A 13 4.91 -8.89 34.31
CA ALA A 13 4.44 -8.34 33.05
C ALA A 13 4.78 -9.34 31.94
N ALA A 14 3.79 -10.14 31.54
CA ALA A 14 3.86 -10.91 30.31
C ALA A 14 3.99 -9.91 29.15
N LEU A 15 5.22 -9.78 28.63
CA LEU A 15 5.48 -9.12 27.36
C LEU A 15 4.80 -9.97 26.29
N TYR A 16 3.57 -9.61 25.95
CA TYR A 16 2.98 -10.00 24.69
C TYR A 16 3.86 -9.37 23.60
N THR A 17 4.79 -10.16 23.06
CA THR A 17 5.36 -9.84 21.76
C THR A 17 4.22 -9.94 20.78
N ALA A 18 3.53 -8.82 20.55
CA ALA A 18 2.71 -8.65 19.37
C ALA A 18 3.65 -8.87 18.19
N THR A 19 3.61 -10.06 17.61
CA THR A 19 4.05 -10.25 16.23
C THR A 19 3.22 -9.24 15.44
N ALA A 20 3.84 -8.15 15.02
CA ALA A 20 3.21 -7.20 14.14
C ALA A 20 2.81 -7.98 12.88
N SER A 21 1.56 -8.40 12.81
CA SER A 21 0.88 -8.57 11.54
C SER A 21 1.03 -7.22 10.88
N ALA A 22 2.01 -7.08 10.00
CA ALA A 22 2.20 -5.83 9.30
C ALA A 22 1.00 -5.70 8.37
N ASN A 23 -0.02 -4.99 8.86
CA ASN A 23 -1.31 -4.79 8.22
C ASN A 23 -1.06 -4.33 6.80
N LEU A 24 -1.50 -5.12 5.84
CA LEU A 24 -1.55 -4.69 4.46
C LEU A 24 -2.56 -3.54 4.39
N PHE A 25 -2.28 -2.54 3.56
CA PHE A 25 -3.22 -1.47 3.24
C PHE A 25 -4.61 -2.04 2.89
N GLU A 26 -5.63 -1.58 3.58
CA GLU A 26 -7.03 -1.95 3.43
C GLU A 26 -7.85 -0.76 2.92
N CYS A 27 -8.61 -0.94 1.84
CA CYS A 27 -9.29 0.17 1.18
C CYS A 27 -10.30 0.90 2.07
N ASN A 28 -11.02 0.21 2.95
CA ASN A 28 -12.03 0.86 3.79
C ASN A 28 -11.46 1.50 5.06
N SER A 29 -10.31 1.02 5.57
CA SER A 29 -9.73 1.55 6.80
C SER A 29 -8.58 2.52 6.58
N ASP A 30 -7.86 2.42 5.46
CA ASP A 30 -6.60 3.14 5.26
C ASP A 30 -6.67 4.11 4.07
N GLN A 31 -7.64 3.96 3.15
CA GLN A 31 -7.82 4.91 2.06
C GLN A 31 -8.43 6.21 2.55
N HIS A 32 -7.56 7.19 2.76
CA HIS A 32 -7.96 8.54 3.18
C HIS A 32 -7.48 9.64 2.23
N ALA A 33 -6.68 9.30 1.22
CA ALA A 33 -6.19 10.27 0.24
C ALA A 33 -7.30 10.75 -0.69
N PHE A 34 -8.26 9.86 -1.01
CA PHE A 34 -9.37 10.18 -1.89
C PHE A 34 -10.68 9.57 -1.37
N PRO A 35 -11.80 10.31 -1.39
CA PRO A 35 -13.11 9.73 -1.10
C PRO A 35 -13.58 8.84 -2.25
N PRO A 36 -14.48 7.86 -1.99
CA PRO A 36 -15.20 7.14 -3.02
C PRO A 36 -15.89 8.11 -3.98
N LYS A 37 -15.71 7.89 -5.29
CA LYS A 37 -16.30 8.73 -6.33
C LYS A 37 -16.55 7.92 -7.58
N ASP A 38 -17.80 7.92 -8.04
CA ASP A 38 -18.20 7.23 -9.27
C ASP A 38 -17.37 7.68 -10.48
N GLY A 39 -17.02 6.72 -11.32
CA GLY A 39 -16.16 6.94 -12.48
C GLY A 39 -14.66 7.00 -12.15
N PHE A 40 -14.26 6.81 -10.89
CA PHE A 40 -12.85 6.78 -10.49
C PHE A 40 -12.53 5.50 -9.72
N PHE A 41 -11.26 5.14 -9.68
CA PHE A 41 -10.72 4.13 -8.78
C PHE A 41 -9.41 4.63 -8.18
N VAL A 42 -9.00 4.01 -7.08
CA VAL A 42 -7.76 4.37 -6.40
C VAL A 42 -6.83 3.17 -6.38
N VAL A 43 -5.56 3.40 -6.63
CA VAL A 43 -4.52 2.37 -6.50
C VAL A 43 -3.55 2.81 -5.43
N HIS A 44 -3.38 1.99 -4.40
CA HIS A 44 -2.32 2.14 -3.42
C HIS A 44 -1.11 1.31 -3.85
N TYR A 45 0.05 1.94 -3.97
CA TYR A 45 1.33 1.31 -4.24
C TYR A 45 2.20 1.31 -2.98
N THR A 46 2.74 0.14 -2.65
CA THR A 46 3.65 -0.07 -1.53
C THR A 46 5.01 -0.51 -2.05
N SER A 47 6.07 0.24 -1.74
CA SER A 47 7.45 -0.13 -2.10
C SER A 47 8.00 -1.25 -1.23
N ALA A 48 9.07 -1.92 -1.70
CA ALA A 48 9.76 -2.98 -0.97
C ALA A 48 10.22 -2.57 0.44
N ARG A 49 10.60 -1.30 0.63
CA ARG A 49 10.99 -0.74 1.93
C ARG A 49 9.85 -0.74 2.95
N ASP A 50 8.63 -0.47 2.49
CA ASP A 50 7.45 -0.29 3.34
C ASP A 50 6.56 -1.55 3.34
N SER A 51 6.96 -2.57 2.57
CA SER A 51 6.15 -3.77 2.37
C SER A 51 6.48 -4.87 3.38
N SER A 52 5.42 -5.47 3.91
CA SER A 52 5.43 -6.77 4.58
C SER A 52 4.93 -7.92 3.70
N PHE A 53 4.45 -7.61 2.50
CA PHE A 53 3.86 -8.56 1.58
C PHE A 53 4.92 -9.47 0.95
N ASN A 54 4.69 -10.79 0.94
CA ASN A 54 5.51 -11.80 0.26
C ASN A 54 7.02 -11.53 0.35
N GLY A 55 7.57 -11.43 1.57
CA GLY A 55 9.01 -11.20 1.79
C GLY A 55 9.48 -9.75 1.57
N GLY A 56 8.56 -8.79 1.60
CA GLY A 56 8.82 -7.36 1.39
C GLY A 56 9.04 -7.02 -0.08
N THR A 57 8.25 -7.64 -0.96
CA THR A 57 8.18 -7.28 -2.38
C THR A 57 7.21 -6.11 -2.55
N PRO A 58 7.42 -5.21 -3.54
CA PRO A 58 6.45 -4.18 -3.84
C PRO A 58 5.13 -4.78 -4.31
N TRP A 59 4.05 -4.04 -4.09
CA TRP A 59 2.71 -4.50 -4.46
C TRP A 59 1.77 -3.32 -4.66
N ILE A 60 0.63 -3.58 -5.30
CA ILE A 60 -0.48 -2.65 -5.40
C ILE A 60 -1.77 -3.26 -4.85
N ARG A 61 -2.67 -2.40 -4.38
CA ARG A 61 -4.08 -2.75 -4.16
C ARG A 61 -4.98 -1.71 -4.80
N ILE A 62 -6.02 -2.20 -5.47
CA ILE A 62 -6.95 -1.38 -6.23
C ILE A 62 -8.27 -1.31 -5.44
N CYS A 63 -8.69 -0.10 -5.13
CA CYS A 63 -9.94 0.24 -4.46
C CYS A 63 -10.91 0.80 -5.50
N LYS A 64 -12.05 0.14 -5.68
CA LYS A 64 -13.13 0.54 -6.59
C LYS A 64 -14.32 1.00 -5.76
N PRO A 65 -14.89 2.17 -6.06
CA PRO A 65 -16.01 2.69 -5.28
C PRO A 65 -17.25 1.81 -5.53
N ASP A 66 -18.00 1.56 -4.47
CA ASP A 66 -19.33 0.97 -4.49
C ASP A 66 -20.21 1.81 -3.56
N GLY A 67 -20.80 2.87 -4.13
CA GLY A 67 -21.45 3.93 -3.36
C GLY A 67 -20.47 4.63 -2.42
N ASN A 68 -20.71 4.50 -1.11
CA ASN A 68 -19.91 5.16 -0.06
C ASN A 68 -18.80 4.26 0.52
N ILE A 69 -18.66 3.03 0.03
CA ILE A 69 -17.64 2.08 0.48
C ILE A 69 -16.69 1.75 -0.66
N TRP A 70 -15.56 1.13 -0.33
CA TRP A 70 -14.65 0.57 -1.31
C TRP A 70 -14.85 -0.94 -1.41
N THR A 71 -14.91 -1.44 -2.63
CA THR A 71 -14.58 -2.84 -2.95
C THR A 71 -13.12 -2.89 -3.38
N ASP A 72 -12.45 -4.01 -3.13
CA ASP A 72 -11.03 -4.13 -3.44
C ASP A 72 -10.69 -5.42 -4.17
N VAL A 73 -9.52 -5.39 -4.81
CA VAL A 73 -8.85 -6.60 -5.26
C VAL A 73 -7.78 -7.00 -4.26
N ASN A 74 -7.55 -8.31 -4.14
CA ASN A 74 -6.42 -8.83 -3.37
C ASN A 74 -5.11 -8.16 -3.84
N PRO A 75 -4.16 -7.93 -2.92
CA PRO A 75 -2.87 -7.34 -3.25
C PRO A 75 -2.18 -8.04 -4.42
N LEU A 76 -1.73 -7.25 -5.40
CA LEU A 76 -1.04 -7.72 -6.58
C LEU A 76 0.45 -7.40 -6.45
N GLY A 77 1.28 -8.44 -6.38
CA GLY A 77 2.73 -8.28 -6.32
C GLY A 77 3.29 -7.66 -7.61
N VAL A 78 4.23 -6.74 -7.45
CA VAL A 78 4.96 -6.10 -8.55
C VAL A 78 6.40 -6.59 -8.46
N SER A 79 6.81 -7.43 -9.43
CA SER A 79 8.16 -8.03 -9.42
C SER A 79 9.27 -6.97 -9.47
N CYS A 80 10.40 -7.27 -8.85
CA CYS A 80 11.61 -6.44 -8.85
C CYS A 80 12.66 -6.90 -9.88
N ASP A 81 12.25 -7.70 -10.85
CA ASP A 81 13.12 -8.08 -11.97
C ASP A 81 13.58 -6.82 -12.72
N ALA A 82 14.85 -6.79 -13.11
CA ALA A 82 15.48 -5.61 -13.70
C ALA A 82 14.70 -5.12 -14.94
N ASP A 83 14.45 -3.81 -15.00
CA ASP A 83 13.98 -3.03 -16.16
C ASP A 83 12.61 -3.34 -16.75
N THR A 84 11.70 -4.01 -16.03
CA THR A 84 10.36 -4.27 -16.57
C THR A 84 9.24 -3.63 -15.76
N SER A 85 8.48 -2.76 -16.42
CA SER A 85 7.14 -2.41 -15.96
C SER A 85 6.29 -3.69 -15.91
N VAL A 86 5.55 -3.85 -14.82
CA VAL A 86 4.64 -4.99 -14.64
C VAL A 86 3.27 -4.60 -15.16
N SER A 87 2.76 -5.35 -16.14
CA SER A 87 1.40 -5.17 -16.67
C SER A 87 0.44 -6.18 -16.03
N PHE A 88 -0.65 -5.67 -15.49
CA PHE A 88 -1.76 -6.44 -14.94
C PHE A 88 -2.93 -6.42 -15.92
N SER A 89 -3.41 -7.60 -16.31
CA SER A 89 -4.56 -7.74 -17.19
C SER A 89 -5.86 -7.32 -16.49
N THR A 90 -6.86 -6.96 -17.29
CA THR A 90 -8.23 -6.64 -16.83
C THR A 90 -8.84 -7.75 -15.99
N ALA A 91 -8.56 -9.02 -16.31
CA ALA A 91 -9.02 -10.17 -15.52
C ALA A 91 -8.43 -10.21 -14.10
N LYS A 92 -7.20 -9.69 -13.89
CA LYS A 92 -6.57 -9.61 -12.57
C LYS A 92 -7.03 -8.41 -11.78
N THR A 93 -7.26 -7.28 -12.44
CA THR A 93 -7.58 -6.00 -11.79
C THR A 93 -9.08 -5.74 -11.67
N GLY A 94 -9.89 -6.41 -12.51
CA GLY A 94 -11.30 -6.10 -12.69
C GLY A 94 -11.55 -4.68 -13.22
N LEU A 95 -10.58 -4.08 -13.91
CA LEU A 95 -10.69 -2.78 -14.60
C LEU A 95 -10.99 -2.97 -16.09
N ASN A 96 -11.37 -1.89 -16.78
CA ASN A 96 -11.71 -1.91 -18.22
C ASN A 96 -10.47 -2.02 -19.12
N HIS A 97 -9.33 -1.49 -18.67
CA HIS A 97 -8.06 -1.50 -19.39
C HIS A 97 -6.93 -2.13 -18.55
N PRO A 98 -5.85 -2.61 -19.20
CA PRO A 98 -4.67 -3.08 -18.48
C PRO A 98 -4.07 -1.97 -17.60
N PHE A 99 -3.55 -2.37 -16.45
CA PHE A 99 -2.89 -1.46 -15.50
C PHE A 99 -1.40 -1.77 -15.46
N VAL A 100 -0.54 -0.75 -15.56
CA VAL A 100 0.91 -0.93 -15.63
C VAL A 100 1.58 -0.23 -14.45
N VAL A 101 2.54 -0.90 -13.83
CA VAL A 101 3.34 -0.35 -12.73
C VAL A 101 4.82 -0.39 -13.10
N THR A 102 5.50 0.75 -12.96
CA THR A 102 6.95 0.87 -13.06
C THR A 102 7.52 1.15 -11.67
N ASN A 103 8.44 0.29 -11.20
CA ASN A 103 8.90 0.37 -9.81
C ASN A 103 9.86 1.53 -9.55
N GLY A 104 10.72 1.91 -10.51
CA GLY A 104 11.83 2.81 -10.24
C GLY A 104 12.60 2.38 -8.97
N ASN A 105 12.83 3.33 -8.05
CA ASN A 105 13.45 3.07 -6.76
C ASN A 105 12.58 2.27 -5.77
N GLY A 106 11.32 1.96 -6.09
CA GLY A 106 10.41 1.22 -5.21
C GLY A 106 10.83 -0.20 -4.88
N CYS A 107 11.76 -0.80 -5.65
CA CYS A 107 12.39 -2.09 -5.34
C CYS A 107 13.59 -1.98 -4.40
N ASN A 108 14.16 -0.79 -4.21
CA ASN A 108 15.31 -0.58 -3.36
C ASN A 108 14.86 -0.43 -1.90
N LYS A 109 15.05 -1.48 -1.07
CA LYS A 109 14.71 -1.47 0.37
C LYS A 109 15.44 -0.38 1.17
N GLY A 110 16.57 0.14 0.68
CA GLY A 110 17.31 1.25 1.28
C GLY A 110 16.91 2.63 0.77
N SER A 111 16.10 2.73 -0.29
CA SER A 111 15.64 4.02 -0.83
C SER A 111 14.49 4.59 -0.01
N SER A 112 14.58 5.88 0.33
CA SER A 112 13.48 6.62 0.96
C SER A 112 12.54 7.28 -0.04
N ASN A 113 12.85 7.25 -1.34
CA ASN A 113 12.07 7.88 -2.41
C ASN A 113 11.64 6.88 -3.49
N LEU A 114 10.69 7.31 -4.32
CA LEU A 114 10.14 6.57 -5.46
C LEU A 114 10.59 7.14 -6.81
N ASN A 115 11.85 7.59 -6.93
CA ASN A 115 12.34 8.13 -8.21
C ASN A 115 12.18 7.09 -9.33
N GLY A 116 11.67 7.52 -10.48
CA GLY A 116 11.39 6.68 -11.64
C GLY A 116 10.17 5.75 -11.49
N ALA A 117 9.46 5.79 -10.35
CA ALA A 117 8.28 4.97 -10.15
C ALA A 117 7.02 5.65 -10.72
N SER A 118 6.19 4.87 -11.41
CA SER A 118 4.94 5.35 -12.00
C SER A 118 3.88 4.26 -12.07
N MET A 119 2.63 4.70 -12.22
CA MET A 119 1.49 3.84 -12.51
C MET A 119 0.74 4.40 -13.72
N THR A 120 0.37 3.54 -14.65
CA THR A 120 -0.29 3.94 -15.91
C THR A 120 -1.56 3.15 -16.14
N TYR A 121 -2.62 3.87 -16.51
CA TYR A 121 -3.92 3.31 -16.86
C TYR A 121 -4.51 4.11 -18.02
N HIS A 122 -4.78 3.45 -19.16
CA HIS A 122 -5.47 4.04 -20.32
C HIS A 122 -5.03 5.49 -20.66
N GLY A 123 -3.73 5.72 -20.83
CA GLY A 123 -3.17 7.04 -21.15
C GLY A 123 -2.97 7.98 -19.95
N GLN A 124 -3.57 7.70 -18.81
CA GLN A 124 -3.28 8.40 -17.54
C GLN A 124 -1.99 7.85 -16.94
N THR A 125 -1.07 8.74 -16.54
CA THR A 125 0.18 8.37 -15.89
C THR A 125 0.32 9.10 -14.57
N ALA A 126 0.42 8.38 -13.47
CA ALA A 126 0.69 8.91 -12.14
C ALA A 126 2.17 8.73 -11.80
N VAL A 127 2.87 9.83 -11.49
CA VAL A 127 4.30 9.80 -11.09
C VAL A 127 4.39 9.81 -9.57
N LEU A 128 4.98 8.76 -9.00
CA LEU A 128 4.87 8.50 -7.56
C LEU A 128 5.82 9.33 -6.69
N GLN A 129 6.90 9.87 -7.28
CA GLN A 129 7.87 10.71 -6.57
C GLN A 129 7.34 12.12 -6.29
N ALA A 130 6.63 12.72 -7.25
CA ALA A 130 6.43 14.17 -7.30
C ALA A 130 4.97 14.61 -7.23
N SER A 131 4.02 13.66 -7.09
CA SER A 131 2.58 13.86 -7.25
C SER A 131 2.22 14.86 -8.36
N ASN A 132 1.98 14.35 -9.56
CA ASN A 132 1.48 15.15 -10.68
C ASN A 132 -0.03 15.47 -10.57
N GLY A 133 -0.56 15.62 -9.36
CA GLY A 133 -1.98 15.87 -9.08
C GLY A 133 -2.86 14.62 -9.05
N LEU A 134 -2.34 13.46 -9.45
CA LEU A 134 -3.08 12.18 -9.39
C LEU A 134 -2.85 11.42 -8.09
N CYS A 135 -1.83 11.77 -7.30
CA CYS A 135 -1.46 11.03 -6.10
C CYS A 135 -1.65 11.87 -4.82
N GLY A 136 -2.10 11.19 -3.77
CA GLY A 136 -2.16 11.75 -2.43
C GLY A 136 -0.78 11.83 -1.76
N PRO A 137 -0.73 12.25 -0.49
CA PRO A 137 0.48 12.18 0.30
C PRO A 137 0.96 10.72 0.48
N ARG A 138 2.27 10.55 0.65
CA ARG A 138 2.86 9.24 0.95
C ARG A 138 2.65 8.90 2.43
N ASP A 139 2.08 7.74 2.70
CA ASP A 139 1.91 7.15 4.03
C ASP A 139 2.05 5.62 3.93
N ASN A 140 3.22 5.10 4.31
CA ASN A 140 3.59 3.67 4.18
C ASN A 140 3.34 3.07 2.78
N GLY A 141 3.38 3.93 1.77
CA GLY A 141 2.93 3.67 0.41
C GLY A 141 2.36 4.96 -0.17
N ILE A 142 1.77 4.89 -1.36
CA ILE A 142 1.17 6.07 -2.00
C ILE A 142 -0.09 5.67 -2.74
N SER A 143 -1.17 6.41 -2.51
CA SER A 143 -2.42 6.23 -3.23
C SER A 143 -2.53 7.22 -4.38
N CYS A 144 -2.96 6.75 -5.54
CA CYS A 144 -3.25 7.59 -6.70
C CYS A 144 -4.62 7.26 -7.28
N GLN A 145 -5.35 8.29 -7.69
CA GLN A 145 -6.68 8.18 -8.28
C GLN A 145 -6.59 8.22 -9.81
N PHE A 146 -7.37 7.37 -10.45
CA PHE A 146 -7.49 7.26 -11.90
C PHE A 146 -8.97 7.28 -12.30
N ALA A 147 -9.26 7.88 -13.44
CA ALA A 147 -10.59 7.80 -14.05
C ALA A 147 -10.78 6.42 -14.72
N LEU A 148 -11.99 5.84 -14.65
CA LEU A 148 -12.31 4.48 -15.12
C LEU A 148 -12.45 4.34 -16.65
N ASP A 149 -12.39 5.47 -17.34
CA ASP A 149 -12.51 5.70 -18.79
C ASP A 149 -11.82 4.64 -19.65
#